data_AF-A0ABD2W364-F1
#
_entry.id   AF-A0ABD2W364-F1
#
_cell.length_a   1.000
_cell.length_b   1.000
_cell.length_c   1.000
_cell.angle_alpha   90.00
_cell.angle_beta   90.00
_cell.angle_gamma   90.00
#
_symmetry.space_group_name_H-M   'P 1'
#
loop_
_entity.id
_entity.type
_entity.pdbx_description
1 polymer ?
#
loop_
_entity_poly.entity_id
_entity_poly.type
_entity_poly.pdbx_seq_one_letter_code
_entity_poly.pdbx_strand_id
1 'polypeptide(L)'
;MKSAAILLCCLLALEATSAAMSRKQEAAEINRRKHGQSALYKRPPSRVAAVATADEDDEDEDHTVSSSSEVSEGCPEPNGYFPDAEQCDKYYDCQDGKPHEKLCPDGLVFNDFSPQHEKCDLPFGIDCSKRPKLQKPKPSAHCPRMHGYFGHEDPTNCNTFYYCVEGKFNMIKCPDGLVFSEKTGICNWPDEAQKAGCGSKELFNFTCPKVDESIAATHPRYPDAEDCQFFYVCINGETPRRSGCKLGQAFDESTGKCDWARKIPECKDWYKGVLTDAELDALENPPKPVKSANPSSRRKGARPRDVEPAEE
;
A
#
# COMPACT_ATOMS: atom_id res chain seq x y z
N MET A 1 -14.49 -45.38 -42.10
CA MET A 1 -15.00 -44.10 -41.53
C MET A 1 -15.89 -44.31 -40.29
N LYS A 2 -15.48 -45.14 -39.31
CA LYS A 2 -16.19 -45.26 -38.01
C LYS A 2 -15.26 -45.27 -36.78
N SER A 3 -13.94 -45.15 -36.93
CA SER A 3 -12.98 -45.17 -35.81
C SER A 3 -12.38 -43.81 -35.43
N ALA A 4 -12.79 -42.71 -36.07
CA ALA A 4 -12.28 -41.36 -35.77
C ALA A 4 -13.23 -40.52 -34.88
N ALA A 5 -14.46 -40.99 -34.66
CA ALA A 5 -15.48 -40.22 -33.93
C ALA A 5 -15.53 -40.53 -32.41
N ILE A 6 -14.86 -41.58 -31.94
CA ILE A 6 -14.87 -41.97 -30.52
C ILE A 6 -13.68 -41.34 -29.76
N LEU A 7 -12.58 -41.04 -30.45
CA LEU A 7 -11.41 -40.39 -29.83
C LEU A 7 -11.59 -38.89 -29.57
N LEU A 8 -12.55 -38.23 -30.24
CA LEU A 8 -12.79 -36.79 -30.08
C LEU A 8 -13.75 -36.46 -28.92
N CYS A 9 -14.44 -37.44 -28.34
CA CYS A 9 -15.34 -37.24 -27.20
C CYS A 9 -14.66 -37.45 -25.83
N CYS A 10 -13.47 -38.05 -25.76
CA CYS A 10 -12.73 -38.25 -24.51
C CYS A 10 -11.73 -37.12 -24.18
N LEU A 11 -11.48 -36.17 -25.10
CA LEU A 11 -10.53 -35.08 -24.91
C LEU A 11 -11.16 -33.76 -24.39
N LEU A 12 -12.46 -33.75 -24.07
CA LEU A 12 -13.16 -32.56 -23.56
C LEU A 12 -13.68 -32.70 -22.11
N ALA A 13 -13.24 -33.71 -21.35
CA ALA A 13 -13.80 -33.99 -20.02
C ALA A 13 -12.78 -34.07 -18.85
N LEU A 14 -11.51 -33.72 -19.05
CA LEU A 14 -10.46 -33.63 -18.01
C LEU A 14 -9.46 -32.56 -18.49
N GLU A 15 -9.18 -31.41 -17.88
CA GLU A 15 -9.40 -30.92 -16.51
C GLU A 15 -9.64 -29.40 -16.59
N ALA A 16 -10.87 -28.98 -16.29
CA ALA A 16 -11.18 -27.61 -15.91
C ALA A 16 -11.34 -27.60 -14.38
N THR A 17 -10.24 -27.60 -13.64
CA THR A 17 -10.26 -27.35 -12.19
C THR A 17 -10.04 -25.86 -11.92
N SER A 18 -11.18 -25.20 -11.77
CA SER A 18 -11.42 -23.91 -11.13
C SER A 18 -10.44 -23.54 -10.01
N ALA A 19 -9.77 -22.39 -10.15
CA ALA A 19 -9.33 -21.57 -9.02
C ALA A 19 -10.28 -20.36 -8.85
N ALA A 20 -11.55 -20.62 -8.58
CA ALA A 20 -12.45 -19.60 -8.06
C ALA A 20 -12.14 -19.39 -6.57
N MET A 21 -11.46 -18.29 -6.24
CA MET A 21 -11.35 -17.84 -4.85
C MET A 21 -12.75 -17.62 -4.27
N SER A 22 -12.97 -18.10 -3.05
CA SER A 22 -14.23 -17.88 -2.35
C SER A 22 -14.40 -16.40 -2.03
N ARG A 23 -15.62 -15.86 -2.15
CA ARG A 23 -15.96 -14.48 -1.72
C ARG A 23 -15.56 -14.18 -0.26
N LYS A 24 -15.31 -15.21 0.56
CA LYS A 24 -14.77 -15.08 1.92
C LYS A 24 -13.26 -14.79 1.96
N GLN A 25 -12.47 -15.26 0.98
CA GLN A 25 -11.04 -14.99 0.85
C GLN A 25 -10.79 -13.56 0.36
N GLU A 26 -11.57 -13.09 -0.61
CA GLU A 26 -11.56 -11.69 -1.08
C GLU A 26 -11.89 -10.70 0.06
N ALA A 27 -12.89 -11.04 0.89
CA ALA A 27 -13.25 -10.24 2.06
C ALA A 27 -12.16 -10.24 3.15
N ALA A 28 -11.44 -11.35 3.34
CA ALA A 28 -10.33 -11.44 4.30
C ALA A 28 -9.13 -10.60 3.87
N GLU A 29 -8.85 -10.53 2.57
CA GLU A 29 -7.74 -9.75 2.01
C GLU A 29 -8.03 -8.23 2.04
N ILE A 30 -9.28 -7.83 1.78
CA ILE A 30 -9.75 -6.45 1.96
C ILE A 30 -9.67 -6.01 3.44
N ASN A 31 -9.97 -6.91 4.38
CA ASN A 31 -9.92 -6.60 5.82
C ASN A 31 -8.47 -6.50 6.34
N ARG A 32 -7.54 -7.26 5.75
CA ARG A 32 -6.10 -7.18 6.02
C ARG A 32 -5.49 -5.86 5.56
N ARG A 33 -5.95 -5.32 4.41
CA ARG A 33 -5.56 -3.98 3.91
C ARG A 33 -6.02 -2.84 4.83
N LYS A 34 -7.13 -3.00 5.56
CA LYS A 34 -7.65 -1.98 6.50
C LYS A 34 -6.92 -1.92 7.86
N HIS A 35 -6.27 -3.00 8.30
CA HIS A 35 -5.61 -3.05 9.61
C HIS A 35 -4.09 -2.81 9.56
N GLY A 36 -3.48 -2.71 8.37
CA GLY A 36 -2.05 -2.43 8.20
C GLY A 36 -1.63 -0.96 8.41
N GLN A 37 -2.56 -0.04 8.62
CA GLN A 37 -2.29 1.40 8.73
C GLN A 37 -1.91 1.89 10.15
N SER A 38 -1.81 1.01 11.16
CA SER A 38 -1.63 1.44 12.56
C SER A 38 -0.30 1.05 13.22
N ALA A 39 0.64 0.39 12.54
CA ALA A 39 1.81 -0.21 13.19
C ALA A 39 3.17 0.41 12.84
N LEU A 40 3.22 1.65 12.31
CA LEU A 40 4.47 2.32 11.91
C LEU A 40 4.92 3.47 12.83
N TYR A 41 4.26 3.68 13.97
CA TYR A 41 4.66 4.69 14.96
C TYR A 41 5.00 4.08 16.32
N LYS A 42 6.15 3.41 16.43
CA LYS A 42 6.87 3.29 17.71
C LYS A 42 8.35 3.55 17.50
N ARG A 43 8.76 4.78 17.83
CA ARG A 43 10.16 5.18 18.04
C ARG A 43 10.78 4.29 19.14
N PRO A 44 11.98 3.73 18.95
CA PRO A 44 12.71 3.11 20.06
C PRO A 44 13.27 4.19 20.99
N PRO A 45 13.35 3.96 22.31
CA PRO A 45 13.93 4.91 23.25
C PRO A 45 15.46 4.89 23.16
N SER A 46 16.05 6.08 23.02
CA SER A 46 17.47 6.31 23.26
C SER A 46 17.84 5.95 24.69
N ARG A 47 18.85 5.09 24.87
CA ARG A 47 19.59 4.97 26.14
C ARG A 47 21.07 5.19 25.88
N VAL A 48 21.58 6.22 26.55
CA VAL A 48 22.99 6.50 26.76
C VAL A 48 23.48 5.68 27.97
N ALA A 49 24.62 4.99 27.83
CA ALA A 49 25.49 4.54 28.91
C ALA A 49 26.84 4.16 28.27
N ALA A 50 27.92 4.91 28.49
CA ALA A 50 28.82 4.92 29.66
C ALA A 50 29.89 3.80 29.59
N VAL A 51 31.14 4.25 29.60
CA VAL A 51 32.40 3.51 29.56
C VAL A 51 32.69 2.88 30.93
N ALA A 52 33.15 1.63 30.97
CA ALA A 52 33.95 1.06 32.05
C ALA A 52 34.68 -0.22 31.58
N THR A 53 35.75 -0.56 32.29
CA THR A 53 36.99 -1.27 31.91
C THR A 53 37.09 -2.73 32.37
N ALA A 54 38.13 -3.40 31.83
CA ALA A 54 38.96 -4.50 32.36
C ALA A 54 38.59 -5.97 32.06
N ASP A 55 39.51 -6.65 31.34
CA ASP A 55 40.30 -7.87 31.67
C ASP A 55 39.53 -9.09 32.25
N GLU A 56 39.77 -10.37 31.94
CA GLU A 56 40.82 -11.17 31.29
C GLU A 56 40.26 -12.64 31.13
N ASP A 57 40.86 -13.42 30.23
CA ASP A 57 41.02 -14.90 30.21
C ASP A 57 39.90 -15.92 29.85
N ASP A 58 40.23 -16.63 28.76
CA ASP A 58 40.30 -18.10 28.57
C ASP A 58 39.18 -18.94 27.90
N GLU A 59 39.72 -19.89 27.11
CA GLU A 59 39.18 -21.11 26.49
C GLU A 59 38.53 -21.02 25.09
N ASP A 60 39.42 -21.14 24.10
CA ASP A 60 39.19 -21.66 22.76
C ASP A 60 38.49 -23.04 22.78
N GLU A 61 37.21 -23.09 22.42
CA GLU A 61 36.60 -24.29 21.85
C GLU A 61 36.00 -23.96 20.48
N ASP A 62 36.52 -24.68 19.49
CA ASP A 62 36.14 -24.67 18.09
C ASP A 62 34.63 -24.91 17.93
N HIS A 63 33.90 -23.84 17.64
CA HIS A 63 32.61 -23.93 16.97
C HIS A 63 32.75 -23.29 15.60
N THR A 64 33.15 -24.14 14.65
CA THR A 64 32.95 -23.95 13.22
C THR A 64 31.46 -23.72 12.93
N VAL A 65 30.99 -22.49 13.12
CA VAL A 65 29.75 -22.02 12.53
C VAL A 65 30.03 -21.86 11.04
N SER A 66 29.80 -22.95 10.31
CA SER A 66 29.74 -22.95 8.85
C SER A 66 28.57 -22.05 8.44
N SER A 67 28.91 -20.80 8.13
CA SER A 67 28.05 -19.81 7.53
C SER A 67 28.72 -19.36 6.25
N SER A 68 27.93 -19.32 5.18
CA SER A 68 28.25 -19.01 3.77
C SER A 68 28.61 -20.20 2.89
N SER A 69 27.92 -20.26 1.73
CA SER A 69 27.97 -21.25 0.63
C SER A 69 27.33 -22.59 1.03
N GLU A 70 26.24 -23.10 0.45
CA GLU A 70 25.79 -23.18 -0.94
C GLU A 70 24.32 -23.63 -0.99
N VAL A 71 23.40 -22.87 -1.62
CA VAL A 71 22.11 -23.47 -2.07
C VAL A 71 22.31 -24.21 -3.41
N SER A 72 23.57 -24.35 -3.88
CA SER A 72 23.93 -25.20 -5.01
C SER A 72 23.96 -26.69 -4.69
N GLU A 73 24.02 -27.10 -3.41
CA GLU A 73 24.17 -28.53 -3.05
C GLU A 73 22.95 -29.16 -2.34
N GLY A 74 21.94 -28.39 -1.92
CA GLY A 74 20.72 -28.99 -1.35
C GLY A 74 19.69 -27.99 -0.82
N CYS A 75 18.45 -28.48 -0.69
CA CYS A 75 17.35 -27.74 -0.09
C CYS A 75 17.47 -27.64 1.44
N PRO A 76 17.20 -26.47 2.05
CA PRO A 76 17.21 -26.33 3.52
C PRO A 76 16.24 -27.29 4.23
N GLU A 77 15.08 -27.55 3.64
CA GLU A 77 14.15 -28.60 4.06
C GLU A 77 13.72 -29.44 2.85
N PRO A 78 13.22 -30.68 3.04
CA PRO A 78 12.82 -31.54 1.92
C PRO A 78 11.77 -30.89 1.01
N ASN A 79 10.83 -30.13 1.59
CA ASN A 79 9.75 -29.50 0.87
C ASN A 79 9.62 -28.02 1.28
N GLY A 80 9.47 -27.13 0.31
CA GLY A 80 9.23 -25.71 0.57
C GLY A 80 9.80 -24.79 -0.51
N TYR A 81 9.69 -23.49 -0.27
CA TYR A 81 10.15 -22.42 -1.15
C TYR A 81 11.24 -21.61 -0.44
N PHE A 82 12.43 -21.54 -1.03
CA PHE A 82 13.59 -20.95 -0.40
C PHE A 82 14.22 -19.86 -1.28
N PRO A 83 14.64 -18.72 -0.71
CA PRO A 83 15.24 -17.64 -1.49
C PRO A 83 16.60 -18.03 -2.06
N ASP A 84 16.95 -17.46 -3.20
CA ASP A 84 18.34 -17.47 -3.66
C ASP A 84 19.23 -16.57 -2.79
N ALA A 85 20.50 -16.95 -2.65
CA ALA A 85 21.46 -16.24 -1.80
C ALA A 85 21.87 -14.86 -2.35
N GLU A 86 21.80 -14.66 -3.67
CA GLU A 86 22.31 -13.44 -4.31
C GLU A 86 21.25 -12.67 -5.08
N GLN A 87 20.19 -13.35 -5.55
CA GLN A 87 19.18 -12.79 -6.44
C GLN A 87 17.80 -12.70 -5.76
N CYS A 88 17.26 -11.48 -5.64
CA CYS A 88 16.03 -11.25 -4.88
C CYS A 88 14.77 -11.82 -5.55
N ASP A 89 14.79 -11.95 -6.87
CA ASP A 89 13.67 -12.47 -7.65
C ASP A 89 13.84 -13.94 -8.06
N LYS A 90 14.83 -14.63 -7.50
CA LYS A 90 15.07 -16.06 -7.69
C LYS A 90 14.81 -16.82 -6.40
N TYR A 91 14.26 -18.02 -6.55
CA TYR A 91 13.95 -18.92 -5.45
C TYR A 91 13.97 -20.37 -5.93
N TYR A 92 13.94 -21.30 -4.98
CA TYR A 92 13.93 -22.73 -5.23
C TYR A 92 12.65 -23.33 -4.67
N ASP A 93 11.93 -24.08 -5.51
CA ASP A 93 10.86 -24.99 -5.11
C ASP A 93 11.51 -26.35 -4.81
N CYS A 94 11.62 -26.65 -3.53
CA CYS A 94 12.22 -27.86 -3.03
C CYS A 94 11.17 -28.96 -2.92
N GLN A 95 11.45 -30.10 -3.54
CA GLN A 95 10.59 -31.29 -3.51
C GLN A 95 11.45 -32.51 -3.22
N ASP A 96 11.17 -33.20 -2.10
CA ASP A 96 11.97 -34.33 -1.60
C ASP A 96 13.49 -34.05 -1.57
N GLY A 97 13.86 -32.83 -1.16
CA GLY A 97 15.23 -32.35 -1.04
C GLY A 97 15.88 -31.93 -2.36
N LYS A 98 15.15 -31.97 -3.48
CA LYS A 98 15.64 -31.56 -4.80
C LYS A 98 15.23 -30.12 -5.12
N PRO A 99 16.20 -29.20 -5.33
CA PRO A 99 15.88 -27.82 -5.63
C PRO A 99 15.47 -27.66 -7.10
N HIS A 100 14.30 -27.07 -7.33
CA HIS A 100 13.85 -26.61 -8.64
C HIS A 100 13.95 -25.09 -8.71
N GLU A 101 14.91 -24.59 -9.49
CA GLU A 101 15.10 -23.16 -9.69
C GLU A 101 13.89 -22.51 -10.38
N LYS A 102 13.43 -21.39 -9.80
CA LYS A 102 12.34 -20.58 -10.32
C LYS A 102 12.68 -19.09 -10.22
N LEU A 103 12.07 -18.31 -11.10
CA LEU A 103 12.11 -16.84 -11.08
C LEU A 103 10.71 -16.30 -10.83
N CYS A 104 10.64 -15.25 -10.02
CA CYS A 104 9.44 -14.43 -9.93
C CYS A 104 9.17 -13.73 -11.26
N PRO A 105 7.90 -13.38 -11.56
CA PRO A 105 7.57 -12.51 -12.68
C PRO A 105 8.40 -11.22 -12.65
N ASP A 106 8.81 -10.72 -13.83
CA ASP A 106 9.71 -9.57 -13.93
C ASP A 106 9.13 -8.33 -13.23
N GLY A 107 9.88 -7.80 -12.25
CA GLY A 107 9.45 -6.68 -11.42
C GLY A 107 8.85 -7.06 -10.06
N LEU A 108 8.68 -8.35 -9.78
CA LEU A 108 8.40 -8.89 -8.45
C LEU A 108 9.65 -9.52 -7.83
N VAL A 109 9.65 -9.66 -6.51
CA VAL A 109 10.71 -10.32 -5.74
C VAL A 109 10.13 -11.44 -4.89
N PHE A 110 10.95 -12.44 -4.57
CA PHE A 110 10.51 -13.56 -3.76
C PHE A 110 10.33 -13.13 -2.30
N ASN A 111 9.14 -13.40 -1.75
CA ASN A 111 8.80 -13.17 -0.36
C ASN A 111 9.08 -14.45 0.44
N ASP A 112 10.09 -14.38 1.32
CA ASP A 112 10.62 -15.49 2.11
C ASP A 112 10.03 -15.59 3.53
N PHE A 113 8.93 -14.88 3.84
CA PHE A 113 8.33 -14.91 5.19
C PHE A 113 7.69 -16.26 5.58
N SER A 114 7.39 -17.13 4.62
CA SER A 114 6.86 -18.48 4.88
C SER A 114 7.35 -19.46 3.81
N PRO A 115 8.21 -20.42 4.17
CA PRO A 115 8.71 -21.44 3.25
C PRO A 115 7.62 -22.36 2.66
N GLN A 116 6.38 -22.32 3.18
CA GLN A 116 5.28 -23.16 2.71
C GLN A 116 4.46 -22.51 1.59
N HIS A 117 4.72 -21.23 1.26
CA HIS A 117 3.93 -20.48 0.28
C HIS A 117 4.84 -19.92 -0.82
N GLU A 118 4.61 -20.33 -2.05
CA GLU A 118 5.21 -19.72 -3.24
C GLU A 118 4.64 -18.32 -3.42
N LYS A 119 5.40 -17.30 -3.02
CA LYS A 119 4.92 -15.92 -3.06
C LYS A 119 5.95 -14.98 -3.66
N CYS A 120 5.54 -14.32 -4.73
CA CYS A 120 6.25 -13.19 -5.32
C CYS A 120 5.42 -11.92 -5.04
N ASP A 121 6.05 -10.93 -4.43
CA ASP A 121 5.42 -9.64 -4.11
C ASP A 121 6.19 -8.49 -4.77
N LEU A 122 5.58 -7.30 -4.74
CA LEU A 122 6.31 -6.09 -5.06
C LEU A 122 7.47 -5.89 -4.05
N PRO A 123 8.57 -5.24 -4.45
CA PRO A 123 9.74 -5.07 -3.59
C PRO A 123 9.50 -4.17 -2.37
N PHE A 124 8.35 -3.49 -2.28
CA PHE A 124 8.00 -2.62 -1.17
C PHE A 124 7.73 -3.45 0.10
N GLY A 125 8.69 -3.45 1.02
CA GLY A 125 8.60 -4.17 2.30
C GLY A 125 9.24 -5.56 2.30
N ILE A 126 9.95 -5.94 1.24
CA ILE A 126 10.80 -7.14 1.20
C ILE A 126 12.26 -6.70 1.25
N ASP A 127 13.05 -7.26 2.18
CA ASP A 127 14.46 -6.90 2.33
C ASP A 127 15.33 -7.65 1.31
N CYS A 128 15.62 -7.00 0.19
CA CYS A 128 16.55 -7.50 -0.83
C CYS A 128 18.02 -7.13 -0.55
N SER A 129 18.36 -6.48 0.58
CA SER A 129 19.70 -5.90 0.79
C SER A 129 20.81 -6.95 0.76
N LYS A 130 20.49 -8.19 1.17
CA LYS A 130 21.43 -9.33 1.17
C LYS A 130 21.53 -10.03 -0.18
N ARG A 131 20.52 -9.88 -1.04
CA ARG A 131 20.38 -10.55 -2.33
C ARG A 131 19.95 -9.55 -3.42
N PRO A 132 20.77 -8.53 -3.72
CA PRO A 132 20.32 -7.38 -4.52
C PRO A 132 20.19 -7.66 -6.02
N LYS A 133 20.68 -8.81 -6.52
CA LYS A 133 20.61 -9.11 -7.95
C LYS A 133 19.16 -9.33 -8.36
N LEU A 134 18.84 -8.99 -9.61
CA LEU A 134 17.53 -9.20 -10.22
C LEU A 134 17.72 -9.76 -11.63
N GLN A 135 16.68 -10.40 -12.16
CA GLN A 135 16.66 -10.82 -13.55
C GLN A 135 16.79 -9.62 -14.49
N LYS A 136 17.09 -9.87 -15.77
CA LYS A 136 17.13 -8.81 -16.78
C LYS A 136 15.73 -8.20 -16.96
N PRO A 137 15.59 -6.87 -16.92
CA PRO A 137 14.30 -6.20 -17.10
C PRO A 137 13.71 -6.50 -18.48
N LYS A 138 12.38 -6.64 -18.54
CA LYS A 138 11.60 -6.76 -19.78
C LYS A 138 10.72 -5.52 -19.92
N PRO A 139 11.25 -4.41 -20.46
CA PRO A 139 10.53 -3.15 -20.52
C PRO A 139 9.40 -3.20 -21.56
N SER A 140 8.34 -2.44 -21.29
CA SER A 140 7.27 -2.11 -22.24
C SER A 140 6.91 -0.62 -22.11
N ALA A 141 5.85 -0.16 -22.80
CA ALA A 141 5.41 1.23 -22.72
C ALA A 141 5.09 1.62 -21.27
N HIS A 142 5.76 2.66 -20.75
CA HIS A 142 5.61 3.18 -19.39
C HIS A 142 5.99 2.22 -18.24
N CYS A 143 6.49 1.03 -18.57
CA CYS A 143 6.81 -0.03 -17.62
C CYS A 143 8.27 -0.46 -17.82
N PRO A 144 9.21 0.07 -17.02
CA PRO A 144 10.60 -0.42 -16.98
C PRO A 144 10.72 -1.92 -16.70
N ARG A 145 9.74 -2.51 -16.00
CA ARG A 145 9.58 -3.96 -15.75
C ARG A 145 8.13 -4.36 -15.98
N MET A 146 7.87 -5.64 -16.22
CA MET A 146 6.50 -6.16 -16.46
C MET A 146 5.53 -5.89 -15.29
N HIS A 147 6.01 -5.88 -14.05
CA HIS A 147 5.23 -5.59 -12.86
C HIS A 147 5.88 -4.46 -12.04
N GLY A 148 5.08 -3.57 -11.46
CA GLY A 148 5.60 -2.54 -10.56
C GLY A 148 4.80 -1.25 -10.53
N TYR A 149 5.26 -0.32 -9.70
CA TYR A 149 4.85 1.08 -9.76
C TYR A 149 6.05 1.92 -10.22
N PHE A 150 5.84 2.75 -11.25
CA PHE A 150 6.91 3.52 -11.88
C PHE A 150 6.52 4.98 -12.03
N GLY A 151 7.44 5.90 -11.79
CA GLY A 151 7.19 7.31 -11.98
C GLY A 151 6.94 7.64 -13.45
N HIS A 152 6.28 8.78 -13.69
CA HIS A 152 6.17 9.34 -15.02
C HIS A 152 7.56 9.62 -15.63
N GLU A 153 7.70 9.45 -16.95
CA GLU A 153 8.99 9.62 -17.66
C GLU A 153 9.50 11.06 -17.60
N ASP A 154 8.59 12.02 -17.69
CA ASP A 154 8.89 13.42 -17.45
C ASP A 154 9.22 13.66 -15.96
N PRO A 155 10.46 14.08 -15.63
CA PRO A 155 10.86 14.32 -14.26
C PRO A 155 10.09 15.47 -13.58
N THR A 156 9.49 16.37 -14.37
CA THR A 156 8.66 17.47 -13.84
C THR A 156 7.25 16.99 -13.46
N ASN A 157 6.82 15.84 -13.98
CA ASN A 157 5.57 15.22 -13.59
C ASN A 157 5.78 14.41 -12.31
N CYS A 158 5.57 15.07 -11.18
CA CYS A 158 5.85 14.53 -9.86
C CYS A 158 4.68 13.71 -9.28
N ASN A 159 3.45 13.96 -9.73
CA ASN A 159 2.25 13.36 -9.15
C ASN A 159 1.62 12.27 -10.02
N THR A 160 2.16 11.97 -11.19
CA THR A 160 1.67 10.87 -12.05
C THR A 160 2.62 9.68 -11.98
N PHE A 161 2.05 8.48 -11.94
CA PHE A 161 2.79 7.22 -11.95
C PHE A 161 2.00 6.14 -12.69
N TYR A 162 2.68 5.04 -13.00
CA TYR A 162 2.13 3.91 -13.73
C TYR A 162 2.12 2.67 -12.84
N TYR A 163 0.98 1.98 -12.81
CA TYR A 163 0.88 0.65 -12.22
C TYR A 163 0.89 -0.40 -13.34
N CYS A 164 1.93 -1.21 -13.37
CA CYS A 164 2.18 -2.20 -14.41
C CYS A 164 1.83 -3.61 -13.94
N VAL A 165 1.09 -4.33 -14.78
CA VAL A 165 0.80 -5.77 -14.63
C VAL A 165 0.99 -6.41 -16.00
N GLU A 166 1.93 -7.36 -16.09
CA GLU A 166 2.28 -8.04 -17.34
C GLU A 166 2.61 -7.06 -18.49
N GLY A 167 3.31 -5.97 -18.16
CA GLY A 167 3.72 -4.93 -19.11
C GLY A 167 2.59 -4.04 -19.61
N LYS A 168 1.37 -4.15 -19.07
CA LYS A 168 0.26 -3.23 -19.31
C LYS A 168 0.15 -2.26 -18.14
N PHE A 169 0.08 -0.97 -18.43
CA PHE A 169 0.03 0.08 -17.42
C PHE A 169 -1.37 0.63 -17.21
N ASN A 170 -1.64 1.05 -15.97
CA ASN A 170 -2.67 2.03 -15.64
C ASN A 170 -1.98 3.31 -15.17
N MET A 171 -2.32 4.44 -15.78
CA MET A 171 -1.85 5.75 -15.34
C MET A 171 -2.68 6.22 -14.13
N ILE A 172 -2.01 6.59 -13.05
CA ILE A 172 -2.63 7.00 -11.80
C ILE A 172 -2.04 8.35 -11.38
N LYS A 173 -2.90 9.27 -10.95
CA LYS A 173 -2.49 10.53 -10.34
C LYS A 173 -2.58 10.41 -8.82
N CYS A 174 -1.52 10.83 -8.14
CA CYS A 174 -1.54 11.03 -6.71
C CYS A 174 -2.60 12.08 -6.33
N PRO A 175 -3.20 11.98 -5.13
CA PRO A 175 -4.01 13.06 -4.58
C PRO A 175 -3.25 14.39 -4.60
N ASP A 176 -3.99 15.50 -4.73
CA ASP A 176 -3.41 16.83 -4.80
C ASP A 176 -2.50 17.12 -3.61
N GLY A 177 -1.33 17.71 -3.90
CA GLY A 177 -0.32 17.98 -2.88
C GLY A 177 0.64 16.82 -2.58
N LEU A 178 0.43 15.64 -3.17
CA LEU A 178 1.31 14.47 -3.00
C LEU A 178 2.15 14.16 -4.26
N VAL A 179 3.29 13.53 -4.02
CA VAL A 179 4.28 13.13 -5.01
C VAL A 179 4.46 11.62 -4.96
N PHE A 180 4.55 10.98 -6.12
CA PHE A 180 4.83 9.55 -6.17
C PHE A 180 6.29 9.28 -5.75
N SER A 181 6.48 8.42 -4.75
CA SER A 181 7.80 7.97 -4.31
C SER A 181 8.09 6.58 -4.86
N GLU A 182 9.06 6.48 -5.78
CA GLU A 182 9.51 5.20 -6.34
C GLU A 182 10.10 4.26 -5.29
N LYS A 183 10.66 4.82 -4.21
CA LYS A 183 11.25 4.03 -3.12
C LYS A 183 10.20 3.26 -2.32
N THR A 184 9.04 3.87 -2.07
CA THR A 184 7.98 3.29 -1.23
C THR A 184 6.80 2.76 -2.03
N GLY A 185 6.71 3.10 -3.32
CA GLY A 185 5.60 2.70 -4.20
C GLY A 185 4.28 3.38 -3.88
N ILE A 186 4.31 4.48 -3.10
CA ILE A 186 3.12 5.21 -2.67
C ILE A 186 3.27 6.72 -2.89
N CYS A 187 2.15 7.41 -2.89
CA CYS A 187 2.10 8.87 -2.90
C CYS A 187 2.41 9.40 -1.49
N ASN A 188 3.47 10.19 -1.36
CA ASN A 188 3.93 10.79 -0.12
C ASN A 188 3.99 12.31 -0.24
N TRP A 189 4.20 13.00 0.89
CA TRP A 189 4.49 14.43 0.87
C TRP A 189 5.78 14.70 0.09
N PRO A 190 5.89 15.83 -0.63
CA PRO A 190 7.06 16.14 -1.45
C PRO A 190 8.39 16.04 -0.68
N ASP A 191 8.41 16.49 0.57
CA ASP A 191 9.58 16.46 1.46
C ASP A 191 9.98 15.05 1.92
N GLU A 192 9.02 14.12 1.97
CA GLU A 192 9.24 12.72 2.35
C GLU A 192 9.48 11.82 1.14
N ALA A 193 8.89 12.14 -0.01
CA ALA A 193 9.04 11.40 -1.24
C ALA A 193 10.49 11.46 -1.78
N GLN A 194 11.20 12.56 -1.47
CA GLN A 194 12.60 12.80 -1.84
C GLN A 194 12.89 12.62 -3.33
N LYS A 195 11.90 12.87 -4.19
CA LYS A 195 12.07 12.86 -5.64
C LYS A 195 12.75 14.17 -6.08
N ALA A 196 13.88 14.06 -6.77
CA ALA A 196 14.63 15.21 -7.24
C ALA A 196 13.75 16.10 -8.16
N GLY A 197 13.78 17.41 -7.93
CA GLY A 197 12.96 18.37 -8.68
C GLY A 197 11.48 18.41 -8.28
N CYS A 198 11.06 17.64 -7.28
CA CYS A 198 9.68 17.55 -6.81
C CYS A 198 9.55 17.95 -5.34
N GLY A 199 10.35 18.91 -4.87
CA GLY A 199 10.24 19.41 -3.50
C GLY A 199 9.02 20.33 -3.32
N SER A 200 8.60 20.54 -2.08
CA SER A 200 7.39 21.29 -1.77
C SER A 200 7.41 22.73 -2.30
N LYS A 201 8.55 23.42 -2.17
CA LYS A 201 8.66 24.83 -2.56
C LYS A 201 8.64 24.98 -4.07
N GLU A 202 9.28 24.06 -4.78
CA GLU A 202 9.31 24.04 -6.25
C GLU A 202 7.94 23.69 -6.84
N LEU A 203 7.23 22.73 -6.23
CA LEU A 203 5.94 22.27 -6.73
C LEU A 203 4.81 23.26 -6.52
N PHE A 204 4.80 23.94 -5.37
CA PHE A 204 3.68 24.81 -5.01
C PHE A 204 3.95 26.28 -5.29
N ASN A 205 5.18 26.66 -5.62
CA ASN A 205 5.59 28.06 -5.75
C ASN A 205 5.16 28.93 -4.55
N PHE A 206 5.08 28.31 -3.36
CA PHE A 206 4.61 28.92 -2.13
C PHE A 206 5.71 28.89 -1.08
N THR A 207 5.87 30.00 -0.35
CA THR A 207 6.83 30.11 0.74
C THR A 207 6.09 30.40 2.03
N CYS A 208 6.35 29.58 3.05
CA CYS A 208 5.79 29.78 4.38
C CYS A 208 6.17 31.16 4.96
N PRO A 209 5.19 31.95 5.42
CA PRO A 209 5.46 33.16 6.17
C PRO A 209 6.36 32.90 7.38
N LYS A 210 7.32 33.80 7.61
CA LYS A 210 8.21 33.71 8.77
C LYS A 210 7.44 34.04 10.04
N VAL A 211 7.52 33.13 11.01
CA VAL A 211 6.87 33.25 12.31
C VAL A 211 7.82 32.83 13.42
N ASP A 212 7.49 33.19 14.66
CA ASP A 212 8.25 32.76 15.83
C ASP A 212 8.20 31.24 16.01
N GLU A 213 9.21 30.68 16.69
CA GLU A 213 9.38 29.23 16.88
C GLU A 213 8.16 28.56 17.56
N SER A 214 7.53 29.26 18.51
CA SER A 214 6.32 28.77 19.18
C SER A 214 5.13 28.61 18.22
N ILE A 215 5.01 29.50 17.24
CA ILE A 215 3.97 29.44 16.20
C ILE A 215 4.36 28.39 15.16
N ALA A 216 5.62 28.36 14.73
CA ALA A 216 6.15 27.38 13.79
C ALA A 216 5.89 25.94 14.26
N ALA A 217 6.05 25.69 15.56
CA ALA A 217 5.77 24.41 16.19
C ALA A 217 4.30 23.97 16.09
N THR A 218 3.35 24.91 15.90
CA THR A 218 1.93 24.60 15.70
C THR A 218 1.56 24.27 14.24
N HIS A 219 2.52 24.35 13.32
CA HIS A 219 2.33 24.17 11.89
C HIS A 219 1.24 25.09 11.33
N PRO A 220 1.51 26.41 11.26
CA PRO A 220 0.50 27.39 10.88
C PRO A 220 -0.03 27.11 9.46
N ARG A 221 -1.26 27.54 9.23
CA ARG A 221 -2.01 27.29 8.00
C ARG A 221 -2.30 28.59 7.28
N TYR A 222 -2.17 28.59 5.96
CA TYR A 222 -2.34 29.76 5.11
C TYR A 222 -3.21 29.43 3.90
N PRO A 223 -4.10 30.32 3.46
CA PRO A 223 -4.93 30.09 2.29
C PRO A 223 -4.08 29.91 1.03
N ASP A 224 -4.58 29.10 0.10
CA ASP A 224 -4.11 29.14 -1.27
C ASP A 224 -4.77 30.34 -1.97
N ALA A 225 -3.95 31.19 -2.60
CA ALA A 225 -4.43 32.43 -3.21
C ALA A 225 -5.20 32.20 -4.52
N GLU A 226 -5.01 31.07 -5.17
CA GLU A 226 -5.63 30.75 -6.45
C GLU A 226 -6.77 29.73 -6.31
N ASP A 227 -6.83 29.02 -5.19
CA ASP A 227 -7.81 27.96 -4.97
C ASP A 227 -8.39 27.96 -3.54
N CYS A 228 -9.60 28.50 -3.40
CA CYS A 228 -10.31 28.56 -2.14
C CYS A 228 -10.49 27.19 -1.44
N GLN A 229 -10.49 26.08 -2.18
CA GLN A 229 -10.61 24.75 -1.58
C GLN A 229 -9.31 24.33 -0.87
N PHE A 230 -8.15 24.85 -1.29
CA PHE A 230 -6.85 24.44 -0.78
C PHE A 230 -6.22 25.47 0.15
N PHE A 231 -5.29 24.98 0.96
CA PHE A 231 -4.49 25.76 1.89
C PHE A 231 -3.14 25.06 2.10
N TYR A 232 -2.16 25.80 2.63
CA TYR A 232 -0.84 25.29 2.94
C TYR A 232 -0.71 25.08 4.45
N VAL A 233 -0.22 23.91 4.85
CA VAL A 233 0.26 23.64 6.21
C VAL A 233 1.77 23.80 6.21
N CYS A 234 2.29 24.72 7.02
CA CYS A 234 3.73 24.98 7.10
C CYS A 234 4.38 24.17 8.21
N ILE A 235 4.93 23.01 7.87
CA ILE A 235 5.61 22.13 8.82
C ILE A 235 6.85 22.83 9.37
N ASN A 236 6.90 22.95 10.70
CA ASN A 236 7.86 23.74 11.46
C ASN A 236 8.06 25.17 10.94
N GLY A 237 7.03 25.78 10.34
CA GLY A 237 7.10 27.13 9.76
C GLY A 237 7.91 27.25 8.46
N GLU A 238 8.44 26.15 7.90
CA GLU A 238 9.37 26.22 6.77
C GLU A 238 8.91 25.45 5.52
N THR A 239 8.34 24.25 5.72
CA THR A 239 8.05 23.32 4.62
C THR A 239 6.54 23.32 4.33
N PRO A 240 6.09 23.86 3.19
CA PRO A 240 4.68 23.89 2.87
C PRO A 240 4.19 22.51 2.42
N ARG A 241 3.02 22.10 2.92
CA ARG A 241 2.26 20.95 2.42
C ARG A 241 0.89 21.44 2.00
N ARG A 242 0.57 21.34 0.72
CA ARG A 242 -0.76 21.70 0.20
C ARG A 242 -1.79 20.68 0.69
N SER A 243 -2.91 21.15 1.20
CA SER A 243 -4.00 20.34 1.74
C SER A 243 -5.33 20.93 1.29
N GLY A 244 -6.35 20.08 1.16
CA GLY A 244 -7.67 20.48 0.65
C GLY A 244 -8.76 20.36 1.71
N CYS A 245 -9.70 21.30 1.67
CA CYS A 245 -11.00 21.17 2.29
C CYS A 245 -11.87 20.16 1.51
N LYS A 246 -12.96 19.70 2.12
CA LYS A 246 -13.93 18.84 1.44
C LYS A 246 -14.57 19.59 0.28
N LEU A 247 -15.07 18.85 -0.71
CA LEU A 247 -15.84 19.42 -1.81
C LEU A 247 -17.00 20.27 -1.26
N GLY A 248 -17.13 21.51 -1.74
CA GLY A 248 -18.11 22.50 -1.28
C GLY A 248 -17.64 23.38 -0.10
N GLN A 249 -16.51 23.04 0.52
CA GLN A 249 -15.88 23.85 1.56
C GLN A 249 -14.71 24.67 1.00
N ALA A 250 -14.36 25.74 1.70
CA ALA A 250 -13.19 26.55 1.46
C ALA A 250 -12.45 26.83 2.78
N PHE A 251 -11.18 27.18 2.68
CA PHE A 251 -10.37 27.51 3.85
C PHE A 251 -10.65 28.95 4.30
N ASP A 252 -11.08 29.10 5.55
CA ASP A 252 -11.28 30.40 6.21
C ASP A 252 -10.01 30.76 6.98
N GLU A 253 -9.31 31.78 6.51
CA GLU A 253 -8.07 32.28 7.14
C GLU A 253 -8.32 32.83 8.54
N SER A 254 -9.48 33.44 8.79
CA SER A 254 -9.78 34.10 10.07
C SER A 254 -9.90 33.08 11.22
N THR A 255 -10.42 31.89 10.92
CA THR A 255 -10.53 30.79 11.88
C THR A 255 -9.44 29.74 11.74
N GLY A 256 -8.68 29.78 10.64
CA GLY A 256 -7.68 28.80 10.25
C GLY A 256 -8.26 27.41 10.00
N LYS A 257 -9.51 27.32 9.52
CA LYS A 257 -10.26 26.05 9.36
C LYS A 257 -11.06 26.05 8.06
N CYS A 258 -11.47 24.86 7.63
CA CYS A 258 -12.43 24.73 6.53
C CYS A 258 -13.86 25.03 7.02
N ASP A 259 -14.59 25.87 6.29
CA ASP A 259 -16.04 26.06 6.42
C ASP A 259 -16.68 26.05 5.03
N TRP A 260 -18.01 26.12 4.97
CA TRP A 260 -18.74 26.18 3.71
C TRP A 260 -18.35 27.43 2.92
N ALA A 261 -18.04 27.23 1.64
CA ALA A 261 -17.53 28.31 0.80
C ALA A 261 -18.44 29.55 0.80
N ARG A 262 -19.77 29.35 0.83
CA ARG A 262 -20.79 30.42 0.90
C ARG A 262 -20.69 31.34 2.12
N LYS A 263 -20.10 30.88 3.22
CA LYS A 263 -19.93 31.67 4.45
C LYS A 263 -18.68 32.54 4.44
N ILE A 264 -17.74 32.22 3.55
CA ILE A 264 -16.45 32.87 3.41
C ILE A 264 -16.62 33.93 2.30
N PRO A 265 -16.68 35.24 2.62
CA PRO A 265 -17.07 36.28 1.66
C PRO A 265 -16.25 36.30 0.38
N GLU A 266 -14.96 36.03 0.47
CA GLU A 266 -14.01 35.94 -0.64
C GLU A 266 -14.20 34.69 -1.51
N CYS A 267 -14.72 33.61 -0.93
CA CYS A 267 -14.89 32.30 -1.58
C CYS A 267 -16.36 31.93 -1.84
N LYS A 268 -17.32 32.82 -1.53
CA LYS A 268 -18.76 32.54 -1.61
C LYS A 268 -19.23 32.02 -2.96
N ASP A 269 -18.54 32.44 -4.01
CA ASP A 269 -18.88 32.17 -5.40
C ASP A 269 -17.93 31.15 -6.05
N TRP A 270 -16.97 30.59 -5.29
CA TRP A 270 -15.91 29.72 -5.80
C TRP A 270 -16.43 28.49 -6.57
N TYR A 271 -17.48 27.84 -6.06
CA TYR A 271 -18.06 26.65 -6.68
C TYR A 271 -19.14 26.95 -7.73
N LYS A 272 -19.44 28.23 -8.03
CA LYS A 272 -20.44 28.57 -9.04
C LYS A 272 -20.01 28.02 -10.41
N GLY A 273 -20.82 27.14 -10.99
CA GLY A 273 -20.54 26.49 -12.27
C GLY A 273 -19.78 25.17 -12.16
N VAL A 274 -19.20 24.85 -10.99
CA VAL A 274 -18.66 23.52 -10.68
C VAL A 274 -19.73 22.66 -10.00
N LEU A 275 -20.49 23.25 -9.07
CA LEU A 275 -21.61 22.63 -8.38
C LEU A 275 -22.86 23.50 -8.55
N THR A 276 -24.01 22.84 -8.66
CA THR A 276 -25.31 23.51 -8.58
C THR A 276 -25.62 23.89 -7.14
N ASP A 277 -26.53 24.85 -6.95
CA ASP A 277 -26.90 25.29 -5.61
C ASP A 277 -27.52 24.18 -4.77
N ALA A 278 -28.24 23.26 -5.41
CA ALA A 278 -28.86 22.10 -4.78
C ALA A 278 -27.83 21.03 -4.38
N GLU A 279 -26.79 20.80 -5.19
CA GLU A 279 -25.70 19.89 -4.84
C GLU A 279 -24.91 20.42 -3.65
N LEU A 280 -24.61 21.72 -3.64
CA LEU A 280 -23.89 22.35 -2.53
C LEU A 280 -24.73 22.32 -1.24
N ASP A 281 -26.04 22.56 -1.33
CA ASP A 281 -26.94 22.40 -0.18
C ASP A 281 -27.01 20.94 0.31
N ALA A 282 -27.02 19.96 -0.59
CA ALA A 282 -27.01 18.54 -0.22
C ALA A 282 -25.70 18.12 0.47
N LEU A 283 -24.57 18.76 0.13
CA LEU A 283 -23.29 18.57 0.82
C LEU A 283 -23.30 19.19 2.22
N GLU A 284 -23.87 20.40 2.36
CA GLU A 284 -23.98 21.13 3.63
C GLU A 284 -24.95 20.45 4.59
N ASN A 285 -26.06 19.97 4.06
CA ASN A 285 -27.18 19.39 4.78
C ASN A 285 -27.42 17.95 4.31
N PRO A 286 -26.48 17.02 4.58
CA PRO A 286 -26.62 15.65 4.10
C PRO A 286 -27.88 15.02 4.68
N PRO A 287 -28.70 14.35 3.85
CA PRO A 287 -29.92 13.71 4.32
C PRO A 287 -29.59 12.70 5.41
N LYS A 288 -30.44 12.63 6.44
CA LYS A 288 -30.27 11.64 7.52
C LYS A 288 -30.19 10.25 6.89
N PRO A 289 -29.18 9.43 7.24
CA PRO A 289 -29.07 8.09 6.70
C PRO A 289 -30.37 7.34 7.03
N VAL A 290 -31.09 6.94 5.97
CA VAL A 290 -32.30 6.13 6.12
C VAL A 290 -31.84 4.83 6.75
N LYS A 291 -32.24 4.59 8.02
CA LYS A 291 -32.01 3.30 8.67
C LYS A 291 -32.71 2.27 7.80
N SER A 292 -31.96 1.44 7.08
CA SER A 292 -32.55 0.29 6.40
C SER A 292 -33.24 -0.51 7.51
N ALA A 293 -34.56 -0.61 7.45
CA ALA A 293 -35.29 -1.48 8.35
C ALA A 293 -34.72 -2.87 8.16
N ASN A 294 -33.96 -3.32 9.15
CA ASN A 294 -33.41 -4.66 9.18
C ASN A 294 -34.63 -5.61 9.16
N PRO A 295 -34.84 -6.42 8.12
CA PRO A 295 -36.00 -7.31 8.09
C PRO A 295 -35.79 -8.34 9.20
N SER A 296 -36.50 -8.13 10.30
CA SER A 296 -36.83 -9.11 11.34
C SER A 296 -35.73 -10.11 11.70
N SER A 297 -35.11 -9.88 12.86
CA SER A 297 -34.84 -10.96 13.81
C SER A 297 -36.02 -11.93 13.83
N ARG A 298 -35.89 -13.05 13.11
CA ARG A 298 -36.83 -14.16 13.17
C ARG A 298 -36.71 -14.69 14.60
N ARG A 299 -37.74 -14.39 15.39
CA ARG A 299 -37.96 -14.91 16.75
C ARG A 299 -37.47 -16.36 16.84
N LYS A 300 -36.60 -16.62 17.82
CA LYS A 300 -36.28 -17.97 18.31
C LYS A 300 -37.59 -18.76 18.39
N GLY A 301 -37.72 -19.79 17.57
CA GLY A 301 -38.81 -20.75 17.68
C GLY A 301 -38.75 -21.39 19.07
N ALA A 302 -39.89 -21.39 19.75
CA ALA A 302 -40.07 -22.10 20.99
C ALA A 302 -39.82 -23.61 20.77
N ARG A 303 -39.04 -24.20 21.67
CA ARG A 303 -38.83 -25.65 21.77
C ARG A 303 -40.18 -26.32 22.09
N PRO A 304 -40.64 -27.32 21.32
CA PRO A 304 -41.84 -28.08 21.69
C PRO A 304 -41.65 -28.75 23.05
N ARG A 305 -42.71 -28.76 23.88
CA ARG A 305 -42.76 -29.54 25.11
C ARG A 305 -42.97 -31.01 24.76
N ASP A 306 -42.15 -31.87 25.35
CA ASP A 306 -42.30 -33.32 25.31
C ASP A 306 -43.65 -33.71 25.95
N VAL A 307 -44.42 -34.55 25.26
CA VAL A 307 -45.63 -35.18 25.78
C VAL A 307 -45.21 -36.56 26.28
N GLU A 308 -45.38 -36.81 27.58
CA GLU A 308 -45.24 -38.15 28.18
C GLU A 308 -46.27 -39.12 27.55
N PRO A 309 -45.89 -40.38 27.27
CA PRO A 309 -46.84 -41.40 26.89
C PRO A 309 -47.60 -41.91 28.12
N ALA A 310 -48.92 -42.07 27.94
CA ALA A 310 -49.80 -42.75 28.88
C ALA A 310 -49.44 -44.23 29.00
N GLU A 311 -49.58 -44.75 30.23
CA GLU A 311 -49.39 -46.14 30.62
C GLU A 311 -50.40 -47.08 29.96
N GLU A 312 -49.93 -48.27 29.59
CA GLU A 312 -50.63 -49.56 29.69
C GLU A 312 -49.63 -50.61 30.22
#